data_AF-A0A084JIB6-F1
#
_entry.id   AF-A0A084JIB6-F1
#
_cell.length_a   1.000
_cell.length_b   1.000
_cell.length_c   1.000
_cell.angle_alpha   90.00
_cell.angle_beta   90.00
_cell.angle_gamma   90.00
#
_symmetry.space_group_name_H-M   'P 1'
#
loop_
_entity.id
_entity.type
_entity.pdbx_description
1 polymer ?
#
loop_
_entity_poly.entity_id
_entity_poly.type
_entity_poly.pdbx_seq_one_letter_code
_entity_poly.pdbx_strand_id
1 'polypeptide(L)'
;MTIIKNLRFSINRLLRDTYRNIGVFYCYILESIVKLLWGDNDMDRIKRWFKKKFSKKYIKELLNKINFTKFTWVVVIAFIVGLSLIFYGNIEKFFTIKLIGIILMLVDLILGVIELFLYQLKFIIDDIDKMFLFISFGITYICLIIGYATLTDKIVSGFPEYREELTELFIYSFTGLVPAIITVIATYLAAIHGGKKAMEATEKQLDAQADKEKDRLKKSRSIAIRIIVKLLKEEIEDNVNYLKKAQLLEKKNIYKSNHEYAAIKRYLKFVDYDNVKYEIIKYCDEDIVEEVIDIYEIFRIFARHDNLNEIDGKEFKKITKLEQKYNSFLKTIESKESY
;
A
#
# COMPACT_ATOMS: atom_id res chain seq x y z
N MET A 1 8.80 1.69 -9.05
CA MET A 1 7.42 1.19 -9.22
C MET A 1 7.23 -0.27 -8.75
N THR A 2 8.22 -1.16 -8.96
CA THR A 2 8.19 -2.58 -8.53
C THR A 2 8.18 -2.77 -7.00
N ILE A 3 8.83 -1.87 -6.26
CA ILE A 3 8.94 -1.93 -4.79
C ILE A 3 7.60 -1.61 -4.12
N ILE A 4 6.83 -0.64 -4.62
CA ILE A 4 5.49 -0.30 -4.09
C ILE A 4 4.50 -1.45 -4.33
N LYS A 5 4.60 -2.15 -5.47
CA LYS A 5 3.84 -3.38 -5.71
C LYS A 5 4.23 -4.48 -4.72
N ASN A 6 5.53 -4.65 -4.43
CA ASN A 6 6.01 -5.61 -3.44
C ASN A 6 5.60 -5.23 -2.00
N LEU A 7 5.56 -3.94 -1.65
CA LEU A 7 5.16 -3.47 -0.32
C LEU A 7 3.66 -3.64 -0.10
N ARG A 8 2.84 -3.28 -1.08
CA ARG A 8 1.38 -3.53 -1.04
C ARG A 8 1.08 -5.02 -1.00
N PHE A 9 1.89 -5.85 -1.69
CA PHE A 9 1.81 -7.30 -1.62
C PHE A 9 2.19 -7.82 -0.23
N SER A 10 3.25 -7.28 0.40
CA SER A 10 3.70 -7.65 1.74
C SER A 10 2.75 -7.20 2.84
N ILE A 11 2.12 -6.01 2.74
CA ILE A 11 1.10 -5.53 3.68
C ILE A 11 -0.18 -6.35 3.54
N ASN A 12 -0.60 -6.64 2.32
CA ASN A 12 -1.73 -7.56 2.08
C ASN A 12 -1.42 -9.00 2.49
N ARG A 13 -0.14 -9.40 2.54
CA ARG A 13 0.29 -10.68 3.08
C ARG A 13 0.27 -10.65 4.61
N LEU A 14 0.78 -9.59 5.23
CA LEU A 14 0.82 -9.41 6.68
C LEU A 14 -0.60 -9.34 7.26
N LEU A 15 -1.47 -8.50 6.70
CA LEU A 15 -2.88 -8.42 7.11
C LEU A 15 -3.58 -9.77 6.93
N ARG A 16 -3.32 -10.47 5.82
CA ARG A 16 -3.85 -11.82 5.57
C ARG A 16 -3.33 -12.83 6.59
N ASP A 17 -2.08 -12.70 7.02
CA ASP A 17 -1.46 -13.53 8.06
C ASP A 17 -1.97 -13.15 9.47
N THR A 18 -2.29 -11.89 9.76
CA THR A 18 -2.94 -11.46 11.01
C THR A 18 -4.40 -11.91 11.08
N TYR A 19 -5.17 -11.78 9.99
CA TYR A 19 -6.51 -12.36 9.86
C TYR A 19 -6.47 -13.89 9.96
N ARG A 20 -5.44 -14.52 9.38
CA ARG A 20 -5.16 -15.95 9.56
C ARG A 20 -4.86 -16.25 11.01
N ASN A 21 -4.11 -15.43 11.74
CA ASN A 21 -3.76 -15.68 13.14
C ASN A 21 -4.93 -15.46 14.12
N ILE A 22 -5.79 -14.46 13.90
CA ILE A 22 -7.03 -14.28 14.67
C ILE A 22 -8.04 -15.38 14.34
N GLY A 23 -8.15 -15.74 13.06
CA GLY A 23 -8.91 -16.91 12.62
C GLY A 23 -8.35 -18.21 13.19
N VAL A 24 -7.03 -18.34 13.31
CA VAL A 24 -6.33 -19.48 13.91
C VAL A 24 -6.54 -19.49 15.43
N PHE A 25 -6.62 -18.35 16.11
CA PHE A 25 -6.94 -18.27 17.54
C PHE A 25 -8.37 -18.71 17.83
N TYR A 26 -9.34 -18.23 17.05
CA TYR A 26 -10.72 -18.72 17.12
C TYR A 26 -10.83 -20.19 16.70
N CYS A 27 -10.06 -20.62 15.70
CA CYS A 27 -9.96 -22.03 15.35
C CYS A 27 -9.29 -22.85 16.45
N TYR A 28 -8.35 -22.32 17.22
CA TYR A 28 -7.70 -23.00 18.35
C TYR A 28 -8.66 -23.16 19.52
N ILE A 29 -9.49 -22.14 19.80
CA ILE A 29 -10.56 -22.23 20.80
C ILE A 29 -11.61 -23.25 20.35
N LEU A 30 -12.06 -23.19 19.08
CA LEU A 30 -12.96 -24.19 18.52
C LEU A 30 -12.32 -25.59 18.47
N GLU A 31 -11.03 -25.69 18.17
CA GLU A 31 -10.25 -26.93 18.11
C GLU A 31 -10.11 -27.55 19.50
N SER A 32 -9.85 -26.74 20.53
CA SER A 32 -9.86 -27.20 21.92
C SER A 32 -11.25 -27.69 22.34
N ILE A 33 -12.32 -26.99 21.96
CA ILE A 33 -13.71 -27.41 22.26
C ILE A 33 -14.09 -28.69 21.49
N VAL A 34 -13.72 -28.80 20.21
CA VAL A 34 -14.00 -29.96 19.36
C VAL A 34 -13.19 -31.17 19.78
N LYS A 35 -11.90 -31.01 20.14
CA LYS A 35 -11.06 -32.09 20.68
C LYS A 35 -11.59 -32.58 22.03
N LEU A 36 -12.11 -31.68 22.86
CA LEU A 36 -12.75 -32.02 24.13
C LEU A 36 -14.03 -32.85 23.94
N LEU A 37 -14.79 -32.59 22.87
CA LEU A 37 -16.09 -33.22 22.62
C LEU A 37 -16.04 -34.47 21.72
N TRP A 38 -15.06 -34.56 20.80
CA TRP A 38 -15.06 -35.56 19.72
C TRP A 38 -13.69 -36.20 19.40
N GLY A 39 -12.60 -35.81 20.08
CA GLY A 39 -11.27 -36.40 19.90
C GLY A 39 -10.48 -35.92 18.66
N ASP A 40 -9.18 -36.24 18.61
CA ASP A 40 -8.21 -35.61 17.70
C ASP A 40 -8.38 -35.93 16.20
N ASN A 41 -9.05 -37.04 15.84
CA ASN A 41 -9.09 -37.54 14.46
C ASN A 41 -10.02 -36.75 13.50
N ASP A 42 -10.89 -35.87 13.99
CA ASP A 42 -11.88 -35.15 13.17
C ASP A 42 -11.45 -33.72 12.78
N MET A 43 -10.32 -33.22 13.29
CA MET A 43 -10.00 -31.80 13.23
C MET A 43 -9.59 -31.29 11.83
N ASP A 44 -8.87 -32.11 11.05
CA ASP A 44 -8.47 -31.76 9.68
C ASP A 44 -9.62 -31.83 8.67
N ARG A 45 -10.66 -32.59 8.99
CA ARG A 45 -11.90 -32.63 8.21
C ARG A 45 -12.72 -31.37 8.48
N ILE A 46 -12.76 -30.92 9.74
CA ILE A 46 -13.45 -29.70 10.18
C ILE A 46 -12.75 -28.45 9.68
N LYS A 47 -11.41 -28.34 9.73
CA LYS A 47 -10.66 -27.18 9.20
C LYS A 47 -10.86 -27.00 7.69
N ARG A 48 -10.84 -28.09 6.91
CA ARG A 48 -11.12 -28.06 5.46
C ARG A 48 -12.57 -27.68 5.16
N TRP A 49 -13.51 -28.15 5.98
CA TRP A 49 -14.92 -27.78 5.88
C TRP A 49 -15.14 -26.29 6.24
N PHE A 50 -14.54 -25.79 7.32
CA PHE A 50 -14.65 -24.40 7.78
C PHE A 50 -14.08 -23.41 6.75
N LYS A 51 -12.88 -23.68 6.21
CA LYS A 51 -12.23 -22.82 5.23
C LYS A 51 -13.00 -22.74 3.90
N LYS A 52 -13.68 -23.82 3.50
CA LYS A 52 -14.52 -23.87 2.30
C LYS A 52 -15.89 -23.22 2.52
N LYS A 53 -16.41 -23.26 3.75
CA LYS A 53 -17.76 -22.78 4.08
C LYS A 53 -17.80 -21.35 4.62
N PHE A 54 -16.79 -20.83 5.32
CA PHE A 54 -16.77 -19.45 5.87
C PHE A 54 -16.02 -18.43 5.00
N SER A 55 -16.28 -18.40 3.69
CA SER A 55 -15.77 -17.29 2.85
C SER A 55 -16.56 -16.01 3.13
N LYS A 56 -15.94 -14.81 3.05
CA LYS A 56 -16.63 -13.49 3.18
C LYS A 56 -17.91 -13.45 2.32
N LYS A 57 -17.84 -14.04 1.12
CA LYS A 57 -18.96 -14.18 0.19
C LYS A 57 -20.10 -15.05 0.76
N TYR A 58 -19.77 -16.22 1.32
CA TYR A 58 -20.77 -17.12 1.92
C TYR A 58 -21.41 -16.53 3.18
N ILE A 59 -20.64 -15.85 4.04
CA ILE A 59 -21.18 -15.17 5.23
C ILE A 59 -22.13 -14.04 4.78
N LYS A 60 -21.75 -13.24 3.77
CA LYS A 60 -22.61 -12.20 3.20
C LYS A 60 -23.88 -12.79 2.58
N GLU A 61 -23.77 -13.91 1.85
CA GLU A 61 -24.93 -14.63 1.29
C GLU A 61 -25.86 -15.18 2.38
N LEU A 62 -25.32 -15.75 3.47
CA LEU A 62 -26.10 -16.19 4.62
C LEU A 62 -26.82 -15.04 5.31
N LEU A 63 -26.11 -13.95 5.61
CA LEU A 63 -26.69 -12.77 6.27
C LEU A 63 -27.74 -12.08 5.39
N ASN A 64 -27.60 -12.13 4.07
CA ASN A 64 -28.61 -11.61 3.14
C ASN A 64 -29.86 -12.50 3.03
N LYS A 65 -29.76 -13.79 3.37
CA LYS A 65 -30.92 -14.70 3.46
C LYS A 65 -31.74 -14.47 4.73
N ILE A 66 -31.15 -13.87 5.76
CA ILE A 66 -31.85 -13.53 7.00
C ILE A 66 -32.71 -12.29 6.75
N ASN A 67 -34.02 -12.45 6.86
CA ASN A 67 -34.95 -11.33 6.87
C ASN A 67 -35.00 -10.75 8.29
N PHE A 68 -34.10 -9.80 8.56
CA PHE A 68 -33.97 -9.16 9.88
C PHE A 68 -35.30 -8.59 10.37
N THR A 69 -36.09 -7.95 9.50
CA THR A 69 -37.41 -7.41 9.87
C THR A 69 -38.33 -8.50 10.44
N LYS A 70 -38.38 -9.68 9.82
CA LYS A 70 -39.18 -10.81 10.34
C LYS A 70 -38.60 -11.34 11.65
N PHE A 71 -37.28 -11.41 11.77
CA PHE A 71 -36.61 -11.86 13.00
C PHE A 71 -36.90 -10.91 14.17
N THR A 72 -36.79 -9.60 13.97
CA THR A 72 -37.16 -8.57 14.95
C THR A 72 -38.60 -8.71 15.38
N TRP A 73 -39.54 -8.93 14.46
CA TRP A 73 -40.95 -9.13 14.82
C TRP A 73 -41.18 -10.38 15.67
N VAL A 74 -40.45 -11.47 15.42
CA VAL A 74 -40.53 -12.69 16.24
C VAL A 74 -40.06 -12.41 17.67
N VAL A 75 -38.94 -11.69 17.82
CA VAL A 75 -38.41 -11.26 19.12
C VAL A 75 -39.43 -10.37 19.84
N VAL A 76 -39.96 -9.34 19.17
CA VAL A 76 -40.98 -8.44 19.75
C VAL A 76 -42.25 -9.18 20.17
N ILE A 77 -42.73 -10.13 19.38
CA ILE A 77 -43.92 -10.92 19.73
C ILE A 77 -43.62 -11.83 20.94
N ALA A 78 -42.46 -12.50 20.95
CA ALA A 78 -42.04 -13.34 22.06
C ALA A 78 -41.91 -12.54 23.37
N PHE A 79 -41.36 -11.32 23.29
CA PHE A 79 -41.33 -10.36 24.40
C PHE A 79 -42.73 -10.03 24.93
N ILE A 80 -43.65 -9.62 24.05
CA ILE A 80 -45.02 -9.25 24.44
C ILE A 80 -45.73 -10.44 25.09
N VAL A 81 -45.57 -11.65 24.54
CA VAL A 81 -46.18 -12.87 25.09
C VAL A 81 -45.56 -13.22 26.44
N GLY A 82 -44.22 -13.22 26.56
CA GLY A 82 -43.51 -13.50 27.81
C GLY A 82 -43.92 -12.53 28.91
N LEU A 83 -43.97 -11.23 28.60
CA LEU A 83 -44.42 -10.19 29.50
C LEU A 83 -45.88 -10.39 29.93
N SER A 84 -46.77 -10.70 28.98
CA SER A 84 -48.20 -10.94 29.26
C SER A 84 -48.40 -12.13 30.20
N LEU A 85 -47.61 -13.20 30.03
CA LEU A 85 -47.65 -14.39 30.90
C LEU A 85 -47.15 -14.08 32.31
N ILE A 86 -46.13 -13.22 32.46
CA ILE A 86 -45.67 -12.75 33.77
C ILE A 86 -46.79 -11.97 34.47
N PHE A 87 -47.45 -11.04 33.77
CA PHE A 87 -48.56 -10.27 34.33
C PHE A 87 -49.75 -11.16 34.72
N TYR A 88 -50.16 -12.07 33.83
CA TYR A 88 -51.26 -12.99 34.11
C TYR A 88 -50.94 -13.92 35.29
N GLY A 89 -49.73 -14.48 35.34
CA GLY A 89 -49.28 -15.32 36.44
C GLY A 89 -49.26 -14.60 37.80
N ASN A 90 -49.04 -13.28 37.81
CA ASN A 90 -49.12 -12.47 39.03
C ASN A 90 -50.56 -12.24 39.52
N ILE A 91 -51.54 -12.12 38.61
CA ILE A 91 -52.95 -11.91 38.98
C ILE A 91 -53.54 -13.18 39.60
N GLU A 92 -53.33 -14.33 38.97
CA GLU A 92 -53.96 -15.60 39.35
C GLU A 92 -53.11 -16.44 40.33
N LYS A 93 -51.94 -15.94 40.75
CA LYS A 93 -50.95 -16.65 41.59
C LYS A 93 -50.46 -17.99 41.01
N PHE A 94 -50.59 -18.19 39.69
CA PHE A 94 -50.08 -19.39 39.02
C PHE A 94 -48.56 -19.30 38.80
N PHE A 95 -47.81 -19.88 39.73
CA PHE A 95 -46.34 -19.92 39.70
C PHE A 95 -45.79 -20.48 38.37
N THR A 96 -46.39 -21.54 37.83
CA THR A 96 -45.94 -22.18 36.59
C THR A 96 -46.04 -21.24 35.38
N ILE A 97 -47.11 -20.45 35.28
CA ILE A 97 -47.31 -19.51 34.16
C ILE A 97 -46.29 -18.36 34.24
N LYS A 98 -46.03 -17.87 35.46
CA LYS A 98 -45.00 -16.85 35.70
C LYS A 98 -43.60 -17.35 35.33
N LEU A 99 -43.26 -18.59 35.69
CA LEU A 99 -41.97 -19.19 35.36
C LEU A 99 -41.78 -19.35 33.84
N ILE A 100 -42.82 -19.78 33.12
CA ILE A 100 -42.81 -19.87 31.65
C ILE A 100 -42.57 -18.49 31.03
N GLY A 101 -43.23 -17.45 31.53
CA GLY A 101 -43.03 -16.08 31.07
C GLY A 101 -41.59 -15.58 31.29
N ILE A 102 -40.98 -15.88 32.44
CA ILE A 102 -39.57 -15.53 32.72
C ILE A 102 -38.61 -16.26 31.77
N ILE A 103 -38.82 -17.56 31.54
CA ILE A 103 -37.99 -18.34 30.61
C ILE A 103 -38.10 -17.77 29.20
N LEU A 104 -39.31 -17.43 28.74
CA LEU A 104 -39.51 -16.80 27.43
C LEU A 104 -38.78 -15.47 27.31
N MET A 105 -38.79 -14.63 28.34
CA MET A 105 -38.07 -13.35 28.36
C MET A 105 -36.54 -13.53 28.33
N LEU A 106 -36.00 -14.57 28.97
CA LEU A 106 -34.58 -14.89 28.92
C LEU A 106 -34.16 -15.41 27.54
N VAL A 107 -34.98 -16.26 26.92
CA VAL A 107 -34.76 -16.73 25.55
C VAL A 107 -34.82 -15.56 24.57
N ASP A 108 -35.77 -14.65 24.75
CA ASP A 108 -35.92 -13.46 23.92
C ASP A 108 -34.72 -12.51 24.04
N LEU A 109 -34.19 -12.32 25.25
CA LEU A 109 -32.97 -11.55 25.49
C LEU A 109 -31.77 -12.15 24.72
N ILE A 110 -31.61 -13.48 24.75
CA ILE A 110 -30.54 -14.18 24.02
C ILE A 110 -30.73 -13.99 22.51
N LEU A 111 -31.96 -14.12 22.01
CA LEU A 111 -32.27 -13.93 20.59
C LEU A 111 -32.01 -12.48 20.14
N GLY A 112 -32.33 -11.49 20.97
CA GLY A 112 -32.02 -10.08 20.71
C GLY A 112 -30.52 -9.80 20.67
N VAL A 113 -29.72 -10.41 21.55
CA VAL A 113 -28.25 -10.31 21.51
C VAL A 113 -27.71 -10.95 20.22
N ILE A 114 -28.22 -12.11 19.83
CA ILE A 114 -27.87 -12.79 18.57
C ILE A 114 -28.26 -11.93 17.36
N GLU A 115 -29.46 -11.33 17.37
CA GLU A 115 -29.93 -10.41 16.33
C GLU A 115 -28.97 -9.25 16.14
N LEU A 116 -28.65 -8.57 17.24
CA LEU A 116 -27.75 -7.42 17.25
C LEU A 116 -26.38 -7.80 16.71
N PHE A 117 -25.84 -8.95 17.13
CA PHE A 117 -24.57 -9.46 16.64
C PHE A 117 -24.60 -9.78 15.13
N LEU A 118 -25.66 -10.43 14.63
CA LEU A 118 -25.82 -10.76 13.22
C LEU A 118 -26.03 -9.51 12.35
N TYR A 119 -26.78 -8.54 12.85
CA TYR A 119 -26.99 -7.25 12.19
C TYR A 119 -25.67 -6.47 12.08
N GLN A 120 -24.87 -6.48 13.15
CA GLN A 120 -23.53 -5.88 13.16
C GLN A 120 -22.56 -6.59 12.21
N LEU A 121 -22.57 -7.93 12.17
CA LEU A 121 -21.78 -8.70 11.20
C LEU A 121 -22.13 -8.31 9.77
N LYS A 122 -23.41 -8.07 9.48
CA LYS A 122 -23.87 -7.60 8.16
C LYS A 122 -23.33 -6.21 7.83
N PHE A 123 -23.30 -5.30 8.80
CA PHE A 123 -22.86 -3.91 8.61
C PHE A 123 -21.32 -3.76 8.54
N ILE A 124 -20.58 -4.52 9.35
CA ILE A 124 -19.10 -4.52 9.42
C ILE A 124 -18.45 -5.00 8.11
N ILE A 125 -19.16 -5.85 7.36
CA ILE A 125 -18.72 -6.39 6.07
C ILE A 125 -18.57 -5.29 5.00
N ASP A 126 -19.25 -4.14 5.17
CA ASP A 126 -19.41 -3.12 4.12
C ASP A 126 -18.59 -1.82 4.32
N ASP A 127 -18.53 -1.09 5.46
CA ASP A 127 -17.59 0.06 5.58
C ASP A 127 -17.33 0.69 6.99
N ILE A 128 -16.40 1.67 7.07
CA ILE A 128 -15.65 2.16 8.26
C ILE A 128 -16.24 3.32 9.09
N ASP A 129 -17.47 3.82 8.86
CA ASP A 129 -18.11 4.90 9.66
C ASP A 129 -18.56 4.49 11.09
N LYS A 130 -17.82 3.55 11.68
CA LYS A 130 -18.03 2.78 12.91
C LYS A 130 -18.01 3.59 14.22
N MET A 131 -17.94 4.92 14.17
CA MET A 131 -18.13 5.78 15.36
C MET A 131 -19.58 5.79 15.82
N PHE A 132 -20.54 5.82 14.88
CA PHE A 132 -21.97 5.72 15.22
C PHE A 132 -22.31 4.37 15.84
N LEU A 133 -21.62 3.31 15.39
CA LEU A 133 -21.73 1.95 15.94
C LEU A 133 -21.24 1.88 17.39
N PHE A 134 -20.16 2.57 17.72
CA PHE A 134 -19.59 2.61 19.08
C PHE A 134 -20.49 3.37 20.06
N ILE A 135 -21.05 4.50 19.63
CA ILE A 135 -22.00 5.29 20.42
C ILE A 135 -23.30 4.51 20.61
N SER A 136 -23.81 3.87 19.56
CA SER A 136 -24.99 2.99 19.63
C SER A 136 -24.74 1.78 20.54
N PHE A 137 -23.53 1.21 20.54
CA PHE A 137 -23.13 0.13 21.47
C PHE A 137 -23.12 0.61 22.92
N GLY A 138 -22.53 1.78 23.20
CA GLY A 138 -22.55 2.38 24.53
C GLY A 138 -23.97 2.64 25.04
N ILE A 139 -24.85 3.20 24.19
CA ILE A 139 -26.25 3.49 24.55
C ILE A 139 -27.04 2.20 24.78
N THR A 140 -26.97 1.24 23.85
CA THR A 140 -27.69 -0.04 23.96
C THR A 140 -27.24 -0.81 25.21
N TYR A 141 -25.95 -0.74 25.53
CA TYR A 141 -25.39 -1.36 26.72
C TYR A 141 -25.84 -0.67 28.01
N ILE A 142 -25.84 0.67 28.07
CA ILE A 142 -26.40 1.42 29.21
C ILE A 142 -27.88 1.04 29.42
N CYS A 143 -28.65 0.95 28.33
CA CYS A 143 -30.04 0.51 28.39
C CYS A 143 -30.20 -0.93 28.89
N LEU A 144 -29.33 -1.86 28.46
CA LEU A 144 -29.30 -3.23 28.95
C LEU A 144 -28.93 -3.30 30.44
N ILE A 145 -27.96 -2.52 30.90
CA ILE A 145 -27.58 -2.42 32.32
C ILE A 145 -28.78 -1.95 33.14
N ILE A 146 -29.41 -0.85 32.73
CA ILE A 146 -30.56 -0.28 33.44
C ILE A 146 -31.73 -1.26 33.43
N GLY A 147 -32.01 -1.90 32.29
CA GLY A 147 -33.05 -2.91 32.16
C GLY A 147 -32.81 -4.13 33.03
N TYR A 148 -31.58 -4.63 33.06
CA TYR A 148 -31.17 -5.76 33.88
C TYR A 148 -31.22 -5.45 35.38
N ALA A 149 -30.75 -4.27 35.80
CA ALA A 149 -30.85 -3.81 37.18
C ALA A 149 -32.31 -3.67 37.63
N THR A 150 -33.16 -3.10 36.77
CA THR A 150 -34.60 -2.94 37.04
C THR A 150 -35.31 -4.30 37.11
N LEU A 151 -34.95 -5.23 36.23
CA LEU A 151 -35.47 -6.60 36.24
C LEU A 151 -35.03 -7.34 37.52
N THR A 152 -33.76 -7.20 37.89
CA THR A 152 -33.19 -7.77 39.11
C THR A 152 -33.95 -7.27 40.33
N ASP A 153 -34.13 -5.95 40.46
CA ASP A 153 -34.86 -5.36 41.58
C ASP A 153 -36.31 -5.87 41.66
N LYS A 154 -36.98 -6.01 40.52
CA LYS A 154 -38.34 -6.61 40.43
C LYS A 154 -38.37 -8.10 40.79
N ILE A 155 -37.37 -8.87 40.39
CA ILE A 155 -37.28 -10.30 40.74
C ILE A 155 -37.00 -10.44 42.23
N VAL A 156 -35.99 -9.73 42.74
CA VAL A 156 -35.58 -9.73 44.14
C VAL A 156 -36.72 -9.30 45.06
N SER A 157 -37.45 -8.24 44.71
CA SER A 157 -38.64 -7.80 45.47
C SER A 157 -39.80 -8.79 45.42
N GLY A 158 -39.90 -9.59 44.34
CA GLY A 158 -40.87 -10.68 44.23
C GLY A 158 -40.49 -11.94 45.01
N PHE A 159 -39.24 -12.06 45.47
CA PHE A 159 -38.70 -13.22 46.18
C PHE A 159 -37.80 -12.77 47.35
N PRO A 160 -38.37 -12.12 48.38
CA PRO A 160 -37.59 -11.50 49.45
C PRO A 160 -36.74 -12.50 50.26
N GLU A 161 -37.18 -13.76 50.35
CA GLU A 161 -36.46 -14.86 51.02
C GLU A 161 -35.13 -15.21 50.34
N TYR A 162 -35.00 -14.95 49.03
CA TYR A 162 -33.81 -15.27 48.22
C TYR A 162 -33.02 -14.02 47.79
N ARG A 163 -33.26 -12.89 48.49
CA ARG A 163 -32.74 -11.57 48.08
C ARG A 163 -31.22 -11.54 47.98
N GLU A 164 -30.51 -12.08 48.96
CA GLU A 164 -29.04 -12.05 49.00
C GLU A 164 -28.44 -12.92 47.88
N GLU A 165 -28.90 -14.16 47.75
CA GLU A 165 -28.41 -15.13 46.75
C GLU A 165 -28.64 -14.65 45.32
N LEU A 166 -29.82 -14.08 45.05
CA LEU A 166 -30.13 -13.50 43.74
C LEU A 166 -29.24 -12.27 43.49
N THR A 167 -29.12 -11.37 44.46
CA THR A 167 -28.30 -10.15 44.32
C THR A 167 -26.83 -10.48 44.06
N GLU A 168 -26.26 -11.48 44.74
CA GLU A 168 -24.89 -11.94 44.50
C GLU A 168 -24.72 -12.54 43.11
N LEU A 169 -25.61 -13.44 42.69
CA LEU A 169 -25.61 -14.01 41.34
C LEU A 169 -25.61 -12.91 40.27
N PHE A 170 -26.40 -11.86 40.49
CA PHE A 170 -26.51 -10.71 39.61
C PHE A 170 -25.23 -9.86 39.60
N ILE A 171 -24.64 -9.58 40.77
CA ILE A 171 -23.38 -8.83 40.89
C ILE A 171 -22.21 -9.58 40.24
N TYR A 172 -22.10 -10.90 40.45
CA TYR A 172 -21.04 -11.72 39.86
C TYR A 172 -21.15 -11.79 38.32
N SER A 173 -22.37 -11.92 37.80
CA SER A 173 -22.62 -11.88 36.36
C SER A 173 -22.26 -10.52 35.74
N PHE A 174 -22.49 -9.43 36.49
CA PHE A 174 -22.24 -8.07 36.04
C PHE A 174 -20.75 -7.67 36.08
N THR A 175 -20.06 -8.04 37.15
CA THR A 175 -18.64 -7.75 37.37
C THR A 175 -17.72 -8.44 36.37
N GLY A 176 -18.14 -9.56 35.75
CA GLY A 176 -17.40 -10.17 34.64
C GLY A 176 -17.58 -9.46 33.30
N LEU A 177 -18.71 -8.78 33.10
CA LEU A 177 -19.12 -8.20 31.82
C LEU A 177 -18.48 -6.83 31.57
N VAL A 178 -18.40 -5.99 32.62
CA VAL A 178 -17.82 -4.64 32.55
C VAL A 178 -16.33 -4.63 32.15
N PRO A 179 -15.43 -5.41 32.77
CA PRO A 179 -14.02 -5.43 32.41
C PRO A 179 -13.77 -5.94 30.99
N ALA A 180 -14.49 -6.98 30.56
CA ALA A 180 -14.38 -7.55 29.22
C ALA A 180 -14.65 -6.48 28.13
N ILE A 181 -15.61 -5.60 28.37
CA ILE A 181 -15.94 -4.51 27.45
C ILE A 181 -14.89 -3.41 27.47
N ILE A 182 -14.43 -2.99 28.65
CA ILE A 182 -13.34 -2.00 28.77
C ILE A 182 -12.10 -2.49 28.02
N THR A 183 -11.76 -3.78 28.14
CA THR A 183 -10.65 -4.39 27.41
C THR A 183 -10.83 -4.34 25.91
N VAL A 184 -12.03 -4.65 25.39
CA VAL A 184 -12.33 -4.58 23.94
C VAL A 184 -12.20 -3.13 23.43
N ILE A 185 -12.73 -2.16 24.18
CA ILE A 185 -12.66 -0.73 23.84
C ILE A 185 -11.20 -0.24 23.83
N ALA A 186 -10.45 -0.53 24.89
CA ALA A 186 -9.06 -0.12 25.02
C ALA A 186 -8.17 -0.73 23.92
N THR A 187 -8.38 -2.01 23.61
CA THR A 187 -7.65 -2.73 22.54
C THR A 187 -7.93 -2.10 21.17
N TYR A 188 -9.17 -1.71 20.91
CA TYR A 188 -9.55 -1.05 19.65
C TYR A 188 -8.93 0.34 19.51
N LEU A 189 -8.99 1.17 20.57
CA LEU A 189 -8.40 2.51 20.57
C LEU A 189 -6.88 2.47 20.40
N ALA A 190 -6.22 1.50 21.05
CA ALA A 190 -4.79 1.27 20.92
C ALA A 190 -4.41 0.84 19.49
N ALA A 191 -5.21 -0.02 18.85
CA ALA A 191 -4.98 -0.47 17.48
C ALA A 191 -5.10 0.68 16.46
N ILE A 192 -6.08 1.57 16.62
CA ILE A 192 -6.24 2.74 15.73
C ILE A 192 -5.10 3.74 15.89
N HIS A 193 -4.78 4.12 17.13
CA HIS A 193 -3.72 5.10 17.38
C HIS A 193 -2.34 4.55 17.01
N GLY A 194 -2.10 3.26 17.26
CA GLY A 194 -0.87 2.59 16.84
C GLY A 194 -0.74 2.49 15.32
N GLY A 195 -1.83 2.12 14.63
CA GLY A 195 -1.86 2.00 13.18
C GLY A 195 -1.59 3.33 12.46
N LYS A 196 -2.22 4.43 12.92
CA LYS A 196 -2.05 5.76 12.31
C LYS A 196 -0.60 6.27 12.45
N LYS A 197 0.00 6.17 13.64
CA LYS A 197 1.41 6.57 13.85
C LYS A 197 2.39 5.74 13.03
N ALA A 198 2.13 4.43 12.87
CA ALA A 198 2.97 3.57 12.05
C ALA A 198 2.90 3.94 10.56
N MET A 199 1.72 4.34 10.06
CA MET A 199 1.56 4.82 8.69
C MET A 199 2.32 6.13 8.45
N GLU A 200 2.15 7.12 9.33
CA GLU A 200 2.85 8.41 9.22
C GLU A 200 4.38 8.25 9.26
N ALA A 201 4.90 7.36 10.11
CA ALA A 201 6.32 7.06 10.17
C ALA A 201 6.83 6.38 8.89
N THR A 202 6.02 5.49 8.31
CA THR A 202 6.35 4.79 7.06
C THR A 202 6.36 5.76 5.88
N GLU A 203 5.38 6.65 5.79
CA GLU A 203 5.29 7.68 4.76
C GLU A 203 6.50 8.61 4.79
N LYS A 204 6.88 9.11 5.97
CA LYS A 204 8.10 9.91 6.14
C LYS A 204 9.37 9.16 5.72
N GLN A 205 9.46 7.86 5.98
CA GLN A 205 10.59 7.05 5.53
C GLN A 205 10.62 6.86 4.01
N LEU A 206 9.46 6.71 3.37
CA LEU A 206 9.35 6.59 1.93
C LEU A 206 9.74 7.89 1.23
N ASP A 207 9.30 9.04 1.75
CA ASP A 207 9.68 10.35 1.22
C ASP A 207 11.19 10.58 1.35
N ALA A 208 11.76 10.29 2.52
CA ALA A 208 13.21 10.39 2.74
C ALA A 208 14.01 9.44 1.83
N GLN A 209 13.49 8.26 1.50
CA GLN A 209 14.13 7.36 0.54
C GLN A 209 14.01 7.87 -0.90
N ALA A 210 12.84 8.41 -1.28
CA ALA A 210 12.62 8.97 -2.60
C ALA A 210 13.56 10.16 -2.89
N ASP A 211 13.77 11.03 -1.89
CA ASP A 211 14.68 12.16 -2.02
C ASP A 211 16.16 11.71 -2.11
N LYS A 212 16.57 10.76 -1.27
CA LYS A 212 17.91 10.16 -1.37
C LYS A 212 18.17 9.50 -2.73
N GLU A 213 17.17 8.83 -3.29
CA GLU A 213 17.30 8.19 -4.60
C GLU A 213 17.37 9.24 -5.72
N LYS A 214 16.58 10.31 -5.65
CA LYS A 214 16.69 11.45 -6.58
C LYS A 214 18.09 12.06 -6.55
N ASP A 215 18.64 12.30 -5.36
CA ASP A 215 19.98 12.87 -5.21
C ASP A 215 21.07 11.93 -5.72
N ARG A 216 20.92 10.62 -5.47
CA ARG A 216 21.83 9.60 -6.01
C ARG A 216 21.78 9.56 -7.54
N LEU A 217 20.59 9.64 -8.14
CA LEU A 217 20.42 9.67 -9.60
C LEU A 217 21.04 10.94 -10.20
N LYS A 218 20.82 12.10 -9.57
CA LYS A 218 21.47 13.37 -9.97
C LYS A 218 22.99 13.25 -9.95
N LYS A 219 23.56 12.72 -8.86
CA LYS A 219 25.01 12.52 -8.71
C LYS A 219 25.56 11.51 -9.71
N SER A 220 24.84 10.41 -9.94
CA SER A 220 25.24 9.41 -10.93
C SER A 220 25.23 10.00 -12.34
N ARG A 221 24.23 10.83 -12.67
CA ARG A 221 24.13 11.51 -13.96
C ARG A 221 25.28 12.51 -14.13
N SER A 222 25.60 13.32 -13.13
CA SER A 222 26.69 14.28 -13.22
C SER A 222 28.05 13.61 -13.41
N ILE A 223 28.31 12.50 -12.72
CA ILE A 223 29.52 11.70 -12.92
C ILE A 223 29.58 11.15 -14.35
N ALA A 224 28.48 10.58 -14.85
CA ALA A 224 28.43 10.04 -16.22
C ALA A 224 28.72 11.13 -17.26
N ILE A 225 28.08 12.31 -17.14
CA ILE A 225 28.32 13.45 -18.03
C ILE A 225 29.81 13.84 -18.01
N ARG A 226 30.41 13.95 -16.82
CA ARG A 226 31.82 14.34 -16.68
C ARG A 226 32.78 13.35 -17.36
N ILE A 227 32.53 12.04 -17.22
CA ILE A 227 33.34 11.00 -17.86
C ILE A 227 33.20 11.07 -19.38
N ILE A 228 31.96 11.13 -19.88
CA ILE A 228 31.65 11.20 -21.31
C ILE A 228 32.31 12.43 -21.94
N VAL A 229 32.12 13.61 -21.34
CA VAL A 229 32.69 14.87 -21.81
C VAL A 229 34.21 14.82 -21.87
N LYS A 230 34.85 14.24 -20.84
CA LYS A 230 36.31 14.12 -20.80
C LYS A 230 36.85 13.25 -21.93
N LEU A 231 36.27 12.07 -22.14
CA LEU A 231 36.67 11.16 -23.22
C LEU A 231 36.54 11.82 -24.60
N LEU A 232 35.40 12.47 -24.84
CA LEU A 232 35.15 13.15 -26.11
C LEU A 232 36.05 14.35 -26.32
N LYS A 233 36.33 15.13 -25.27
CA LYS A 233 37.23 16.27 -25.35
C LYS A 233 38.63 15.84 -25.79
N GLU A 234 39.17 14.79 -25.18
CA GLU A 234 40.48 14.23 -25.53
C GLU A 234 40.51 13.74 -27.00
N GLU A 235 39.52 12.96 -27.45
CA GLU A 235 39.44 12.48 -28.83
C GLU A 235 39.27 13.61 -29.86
N ILE A 236 38.42 14.60 -29.56
CA ILE A 236 38.20 15.78 -30.40
C ILE A 236 39.47 16.64 -30.48
N GLU A 237 40.13 16.89 -29.34
CA GLU A 237 41.38 17.66 -29.28
C GLU A 237 42.47 17.01 -30.13
N ASP A 238 42.64 15.70 -30.02
CA ASP A 238 43.61 14.93 -30.82
C ASP A 238 43.35 15.10 -32.32
N ASN A 239 42.09 14.94 -32.75
CA ASN A 239 41.69 15.08 -34.15
C ASN A 239 41.89 16.52 -34.65
N VAL A 240 41.46 17.53 -33.90
CA VAL A 240 41.65 18.94 -34.25
C VAL A 240 43.14 19.29 -34.36
N ASN A 241 43.95 18.84 -33.41
CA ASN A 241 45.40 19.08 -33.41
C ASN A 241 46.08 18.41 -34.60
N TYR A 242 45.66 17.20 -34.97
CA TYR A 242 46.13 16.54 -36.19
C TYR A 242 45.81 17.37 -37.45
N LEU A 243 44.54 17.80 -37.60
CA LEU A 243 44.12 18.61 -38.74
C LEU A 243 44.87 19.95 -38.80
N LYS A 244 45.11 20.60 -37.65
CA LYS A 244 45.92 21.83 -37.56
C LYS A 244 47.37 21.59 -38.01
N LYS A 245 48.03 20.54 -37.50
CA LYS A 245 49.41 20.19 -37.87
C LYS A 245 49.55 19.85 -39.36
N ALA A 246 48.53 19.23 -39.94
CA ALA A 246 48.45 18.93 -41.36
C ALA A 246 48.05 20.15 -42.22
N GLN A 247 47.84 21.33 -41.61
CA GLN A 247 47.38 22.57 -42.26
C GLN A 247 46.04 22.40 -43.01
N LEU A 248 45.23 21.44 -42.58
CA LEU A 248 43.94 21.07 -43.18
C LEU A 248 42.77 21.92 -42.73
N LEU A 249 43.00 22.88 -41.82
CA LEU A 249 42.00 23.87 -41.43
C LEU A 249 42.22 25.21 -42.13
N GLU A 250 43.32 25.37 -42.85
CA GLU A 250 43.61 26.58 -43.62
C GLU A 250 42.84 26.54 -44.94
N LYS A 251 41.93 27.52 -45.15
CA LYS A 251 41.02 27.57 -46.32
C LYS A 251 41.73 27.42 -47.67
N LYS A 252 42.99 27.84 -47.78
CA LYS A 252 43.80 27.76 -49.02
C LYS A 252 44.21 26.33 -49.38
N ASN A 253 44.17 25.40 -48.43
CA ASN A 253 44.73 24.06 -48.58
C ASN A 253 43.67 22.97 -48.85
N ILE A 254 42.39 23.27 -48.69
CA ILE A 254 41.31 22.27 -48.73
C ILE A 254 40.55 22.30 -50.07
N TYR A 255 40.33 23.49 -50.66
CA TYR A 255 39.51 23.63 -51.87
C TYR A 255 40.38 23.88 -53.10
N LYS A 256 40.41 22.92 -54.03
CA LYS A 256 41.18 22.98 -55.29
C LYS A 256 42.70 23.11 -55.08
N SER A 257 43.25 22.46 -54.06
CA SER A 257 44.71 22.39 -53.85
C SER A 257 45.27 21.15 -54.54
N ASN A 258 46.36 21.26 -55.30
CA ASN A 258 47.00 20.11 -55.96
C ASN A 258 47.74 19.16 -54.99
N HIS A 259 47.40 19.17 -53.70
CA HIS A 259 48.08 18.37 -52.69
C HIS A 259 47.32 17.07 -52.46
N GLU A 260 47.96 15.94 -52.77
CA GLU A 260 47.49 14.62 -52.33
C GLU A 260 47.78 14.47 -50.84
N TYR A 261 46.74 14.55 -50.02
CA TYR A 261 46.85 14.27 -48.60
C TYR A 261 46.74 12.77 -48.39
N ALA A 262 47.79 12.15 -47.84
CA ALA A 262 47.78 10.74 -47.49
C ALA A 262 46.59 10.41 -46.55
N ALA A 263 46.02 9.21 -46.72
CA ALA A 263 44.81 8.67 -46.07
C ALA A 263 44.50 9.23 -44.65
N ILE A 264 43.85 10.40 -44.60
CA ILE A 264 43.48 11.13 -43.36
C ILE A 264 42.67 10.25 -42.41
N LYS A 265 41.83 9.38 -42.99
CA LYS A 265 41.04 8.37 -42.28
C LYS A 265 41.82 7.56 -41.25
N ARG A 266 43.10 7.24 -41.51
CA ARG A 266 43.91 6.40 -40.62
C ARG A 266 44.33 7.11 -39.33
N TYR A 267 44.26 8.43 -39.31
CA TYR A 267 44.74 9.25 -38.21
C TYR A 267 43.61 9.84 -37.37
N LEU A 268 42.41 9.96 -37.93
CA LEU A 268 41.23 10.40 -37.18
C LEU A 268 40.69 9.27 -36.30
N LYS A 269 40.49 9.58 -35.02
CA LYS A 269 39.94 8.70 -34.01
C LYS A 269 38.42 8.88 -33.89
N PHE A 270 37.71 7.78 -33.68
CA PHE A 270 36.25 7.74 -33.52
C PHE A 270 35.82 6.75 -32.41
N VAL A 271 36.78 6.16 -31.71
CA VAL A 271 36.55 5.00 -30.84
C VAL A 271 35.74 5.42 -29.62
N ASP A 272 36.13 6.53 -29.00
CA ASP A 272 35.45 7.03 -27.81
C ASP A 272 34.05 7.52 -28.16
N TYR A 273 33.90 8.25 -29.27
CA TYR A 273 32.57 8.65 -29.75
C TYR A 273 31.66 7.47 -30.05
N ASP A 274 32.13 6.46 -30.78
CA ASP A 274 31.30 5.31 -31.12
C ASP A 274 30.88 4.49 -29.89
N ASN A 275 31.72 4.47 -28.85
CA ASN A 275 31.42 3.81 -27.58
C ASN A 275 30.42 4.57 -26.70
N VAL A 276 30.37 5.91 -26.80
CA VAL A 276 29.57 6.74 -25.88
C VAL A 276 28.40 7.49 -26.55
N LYS A 277 28.21 7.37 -27.87
CA LYS A 277 27.19 8.15 -28.60
C LYS A 277 25.76 8.00 -28.07
N TYR A 278 25.38 6.83 -27.56
CA TYR A 278 24.05 6.62 -26.99
C TYR A 278 23.94 7.19 -25.57
N GLU A 279 25.03 7.14 -24.83
CA GLU A 279 25.17 7.69 -23.49
C GLU A 279 25.14 9.22 -23.51
N ILE A 280 25.75 9.84 -24.53
CA ILE A 280 25.65 11.28 -24.79
C ILE A 280 24.19 11.69 -24.91
N ILE A 281 23.44 11.03 -25.80
CA ILE A 281 22.01 11.33 -26.03
C ILE A 281 21.18 11.10 -24.77
N LYS A 282 21.55 10.11 -23.96
CA LYS A 282 20.80 9.73 -22.75
C LYS A 282 21.04 10.67 -21.57
N TYR A 283 22.26 11.18 -21.40
CA TYR A 283 22.66 11.85 -20.17
C TYR A 283 23.02 13.33 -20.34
N CYS A 284 23.59 13.72 -21.48
CA CYS A 284 24.03 15.09 -21.72
C CYS A 284 22.85 16.01 -22.09
N ASP A 285 23.07 17.31 -21.94
CA ASP A 285 22.10 18.31 -22.38
C ASP A 285 22.21 18.51 -23.89
N GLU A 286 21.11 18.95 -24.50
CA GLU A 286 20.93 19.08 -25.96
C GLU A 286 22.09 19.83 -26.63
N ASP A 287 22.54 20.95 -26.06
CA ASP A 287 23.64 21.75 -26.59
C ASP A 287 24.96 20.96 -26.75
N ILE A 288 25.27 20.06 -25.80
CA ILE A 288 26.48 19.21 -25.89
C ILE A 288 26.29 18.18 -26.99
N VAL A 289 25.09 17.57 -27.06
CA VAL A 289 24.78 16.53 -28.02
C VAL A 289 24.91 17.08 -29.44
N GLU A 290 24.34 18.25 -29.72
CA GLU A 290 24.38 18.90 -31.03
C GLU A 290 25.83 19.25 -31.44
N GLU A 291 26.59 19.91 -30.56
CA GLU A 291 27.97 20.30 -30.84
C GLU A 291 28.87 19.09 -31.12
N VAL A 292 28.74 18.01 -30.33
CA VAL A 292 29.52 16.78 -30.55
C VAL A 292 29.14 16.14 -31.88
N ILE A 293 27.85 15.99 -32.18
CA ILE A 293 27.40 15.38 -33.44
C ILE A 293 27.92 16.19 -34.65
N ASP A 294 27.83 17.51 -34.60
CA ASP A 294 28.32 18.40 -35.67
C ASP A 294 29.84 18.25 -35.90
N ILE A 295 30.62 18.21 -34.81
CA ILE A 295 32.08 18.03 -34.89
C ILE A 295 32.43 16.68 -35.52
N TYR A 296 31.80 15.59 -35.06
CA TYR A 296 32.06 14.26 -35.61
C TYR A 296 31.53 14.08 -37.03
N GLU A 297 30.47 14.79 -37.42
CA GLU A 297 30.05 14.86 -38.82
C GLU A 297 31.19 15.45 -39.66
N ILE A 298 31.79 16.56 -39.23
CA ILE A 298 32.92 17.17 -39.95
C ILE A 298 34.14 16.24 -40.01
N PHE A 299 34.49 15.55 -38.92
CA PHE A 299 35.56 14.55 -38.97
C PHE A 299 35.26 13.42 -39.94
N ARG A 300 34.00 12.99 -40.06
CA ARG A 300 33.59 12.00 -41.06
C ARG A 300 33.72 12.50 -42.50
N ILE A 301 33.53 13.81 -42.74
CA ILE A 301 33.80 14.41 -44.06
C ILE A 301 35.28 14.24 -44.42
N PHE A 302 36.20 14.55 -43.50
CA PHE A 302 37.62 14.34 -43.71
C PHE A 302 38.00 12.86 -43.87
N ALA A 303 37.34 11.96 -43.14
CA ALA A 303 37.67 10.54 -43.13
C ALA A 303 37.16 9.77 -44.37
N ARG A 304 36.18 10.28 -45.11
CA ARG A 304 35.62 9.57 -46.28
C ARG A 304 36.30 9.94 -47.61
N HIS A 305 36.97 11.08 -47.66
CA HIS A 305 37.60 11.58 -48.87
C HIS A 305 39.10 11.33 -48.80
N ASP A 306 39.59 10.44 -49.66
CA ASP A 306 41.04 10.23 -49.80
C ASP A 306 41.71 11.44 -50.51
N ASN A 307 40.94 12.18 -51.33
CA ASN A 307 41.37 13.41 -51.98
C ASN A 307 40.46 14.58 -51.56
N LEU A 308 41.04 15.59 -50.91
CA LEU A 308 40.26 16.75 -50.42
C LEU A 308 39.66 17.59 -51.55
N ASN A 309 40.14 17.47 -52.79
CA ASN A 309 39.54 18.13 -53.94
C ASN A 309 38.15 17.60 -54.32
N GLU A 310 37.78 16.42 -53.79
CA GLU A 310 36.47 15.80 -54.01
C GLU A 310 35.41 16.33 -53.03
N ILE A 311 35.81 17.17 -52.07
CA ILE A 311 34.89 17.82 -51.13
C ILE A 311 34.02 18.83 -51.88
N ASP A 312 32.70 18.62 -51.80
CA ASP A 312 31.75 19.53 -52.42
C ASP A 312 31.63 20.87 -51.65
N GLY A 313 31.00 21.87 -52.27
CA GLY A 313 30.85 23.19 -51.66
C GLY A 313 30.02 23.21 -50.35
N LYS A 314 29.10 22.26 -50.16
CA LYS A 314 28.27 22.18 -48.93
C LYS A 314 29.10 21.61 -47.78
N GLU A 315 29.88 20.59 -48.05
CA GLU A 315 30.79 19.94 -47.13
C GLU A 315 31.93 20.86 -46.73
N PHE A 316 32.50 21.59 -47.69
CA PHE A 316 33.48 22.62 -47.42
C PHE A 316 32.93 23.69 -46.47
N LYS A 317 31.68 24.14 -46.68
CA LYS A 317 31.01 25.08 -45.77
C LYS A 317 30.87 24.51 -44.34
N LYS A 318 30.64 23.21 -44.18
CA LYS A 318 30.63 22.56 -42.85
C LYS A 318 32.02 22.53 -42.24
N ILE A 319 33.04 22.12 -43.00
CA ILE A 319 34.44 22.09 -42.54
C ILE A 319 34.90 23.45 -42.03
N THR A 320 34.57 24.54 -42.74
CA THR A 320 34.96 25.90 -42.30
C THR A 320 34.39 26.33 -40.96
N LYS A 321 33.37 25.62 -40.44
CA LYS A 321 32.79 25.86 -39.12
C LYS A 321 33.42 25.03 -38.00
N LEU A 322 34.35 24.10 -38.31
CA LEU A 322 34.91 23.19 -37.32
C LEU A 322 35.51 23.92 -36.13
N GLU A 323 36.33 24.96 -36.37
CA GLU A 323 36.98 25.71 -35.30
C GLU A 323 35.95 26.46 -34.44
N GLN A 324 34.91 27.00 -35.06
CA GLN A 324 33.81 27.63 -34.33
C GLN A 324 33.07 26.62 -33.44
N LYS A 325 32.73 25.44 -33.97
CA LYS A 325 32.03 24.37 -33.25
C LYS A 325 32.86 23.79 -32.12
N TYR A 326 34.15 23.52 -32.39
CA TYR A 326 35.10 23.11 -31.36
C TYR A 326 35.22 24.12 -30.21
N ASN A 327 35.34 25.41 -30.52
CA ASN A 327 35.40 26.45 -29.49
C ASN A 327 34.06 26.63 -28.73
N SER A 328 32.93 26.43 -29.41
CA SER A 328 31.59 26.39 -28.79
C SER A 328 31.50 25.25 -27.78
N PHE A 329 31.90 24.04 -28.19
CA PHE A 329 31.95 22.86 -27.34
C PHE A 329 32.82 23.07 -26.09
N LEU A 330 34.04 23.61 -26.22
CA LEU A 330 34.90 23.90 -25.06
C LEU A 330 34.25 24.88 -24.07
N LYS A 331 33.65 25.97 -24.56
CA LYS A 331 32.93 26.93 -23.70
C LYS A 331 31.76 26.29 -22.98
N THR A 332 31.01 25.42 -23.66
CA THR A 332 29.89 24.68 -23.08
C THR A 332 30.36 23.73 -21.98
N ILE A 333 31.55 23.13 -22.12
CA ILE A 333 32.14 22.30 -21.07
C ILE A 333 32.60 23.14 -19.87
N GLU A 334 33.35 24.21 -20.11
CA GLU A 334 33.90 25.07 -19.05
C GLU A 334 32.79 25.68 -18.17
N SER A 335 31.67 26.08 -18.79
CA SER A 335 30.52 26.60 -18.06
C SER A 335 29.84 25.56 -17.16
N LYS A 336 30.01 24.26 -17.44
CA LYS A 336 29.42 23.15 -16.67
C LYS A 336 30.36 22.52 -15.67
N GLU A 337 31.67 22.73 -15.79
CA GLU A 337 32.64 22.34 -14.76
C GLU A 337 32.68 23.32 -13.58
N SER A 338 32.11 24.52 -13.72
CA SER A 338 31.99 25.53 -12.64
C SER A 338 30.78 25.33 -11.72
N TYR A 339 30.02 24.25 -11.90
CA TYR A 339 28.90 23.81 -11.03
C TYR A 339 29.26 22.49 -10.32
#